data_AF-X1VDR1-F1
#
_entry.id   AF-X1VDR1-F1
#
_cell.length_a   1.000
_cell.length_b   1.000
_cell.length_c   1.000
_cell.angle_alpha   90.00
_cell.angle_beta   90.00
_cell.angle_gamma   90.00
#
_symmetry.space_group_name_H-M   'P 1'
#
loop_
_entity.id
_entity.type
_entity.pdbx_description
1 polymer ?
#
loop_
_entity_poly.entity_id
_entity_poly.type
_entity_poly.pdbx_seq_one_letter_code
_entity_poly.pdbx_strand_id
1 'polypeptide(L)'
;VAKESQEIFYSNFIKIKYSDEGFNIPYFINIEKESLKKHLQETATYICASLGLKNVFEKIIYRTEVGFLELKGRLPEFFINLLKGVETYIKNNPYGPEEQANLLQVFRNRMNVFNEDKVQNVLKITDALPKWVDYWLNGKNIFLDLSMSSKFVKMLIVNAIFQLIRTVTKDSEAEELKHLIVIDEAHAILEKPITTNSDDADFIIFVLFLRWFF
;
A
#
# COMPACT_ATOMS: atom_id res chain seq x y z
N VAL A 1 -25.66 10.87 -15.66
CA VAL A 1 -25.53 10.21 -16.98
C VAL A 1 -24.98 8.82 -16.72
N ALA A 2 -25.70 7.79 -17.13
CA ALA A 2 -25.48 6.41 -16.66
C ALA A 2 -24.09 5.87 -17.05
N LYS A 3 -23.41 5.23 -16.10
CA LYS A 3 -22.06 4.60 -16.23
C LYS A 3 -21.96 3.56 -17.36
N GLU A 4 -23.08 3.07 -17.88
CA GLU A 4 -23.13 2.06 -18.94
C GLU A 4 -22.48 2.50 -20.27
N SER A 5 -22.42 3.80 -20.57
CA SER A 5 -21.81 4.29 -21.83
C SER A 5 -20.28 4.30 -21.80
N GLN A 6 -19.65 4.21 -20.64
CA GLN A 6 -18.20 4.25 -20.50
C GLN A 6 -17.54 2.86 -20.52
N GLU A 7 -18.30 1.79 -20.30
CA GLU A 7 -17.74 0.42 -20.31
C GLU A 7 -17.18 -0.01 -21.68
N ILE A 8 -17.68 0.61 -22.76
CA ILE A 8 -17.23 0.38 -24.13
C ILE A 8 -15.74 0.74 -24.30
N PHE A 9 -15.26 1.79 -23.62
CA PHE A 9 -13.86 2.24 -23.68
C PHE A 9 -12.88 1.23 -23.06
N TYR A 10 -13.37 0.33 -22.21
CA TYR A 10 -12.56 -0.70 -21.53
C TYR A 10 -12.89 -2.12 -22.03
N SER A 11 -13.52 -2.24 -23.20
CA SER A 11 -13.97 -3.53 -23.75
C SER A 11 -12.82 -4.50 -24.08
N ASN A 12 -11.62 -3.98 -24.35
CA ASN A 12 -10.41 -4.77 -24.61
C ASN A 12 -9.50 -4.94 -23.37
N PHE A 13 -9.96 -4.51 -22.18
CA PHE A 13 -9.20 -4.63 -20.94
C PHE A 13 -9.52 -5.94 -20.23
N ILE A 14 -8.50 -6.54 -19.62
CA ILE A 14 -8.69 -7.60 -18.62
C ILE A 14 -9.20 -6.93 -17.35
N LYS A 15 -10.49 -7.10 -17.06
CA LYS A 15 -11.15 -6.52 -15.89
C LYS A 15 -10.97 -7.44 -14.68
N ILE A 16 -10.48 -6.90 -13.58
CA ILE A 16 -10.27 -7.63 -12.32
C ILE A 16 -10.83 -6.78 -11.19
N LYS A 17 -11.77 -7.32 -10.42
CA LYS A 17 -12.44 -6.58 -9.35
C LYS A 17 -11.79 -6.84 -8.01
N TYR A 18 -11.87 -5.84 -7.15
CA TYR A 18 -11.45 -5.96 -5.76
C TYR A 18 -12.08 -7.20 -5.10
N SER A 19 -11.24 -8.03 -4.49
CA SER A 19 -11.57 -9.33 -3.87
C SER A 19 -11.85 -10.50 -4.83
N ASP A 20 -11.67 -10.36 -6.14
CA ASP A 20 -11.61 -11.52 -7.04
C ASP A 20 -10.36 -12.35 -6.72
N GLU A 21 -10.40 -13.66 -7.02
CA GLU A 21 -9.26 -14.58 -6.78
C GLU A 21 -7.97 -14.13 -7.50
N GLY A 22 -8.10 -13.41 -8.62
CA GLY A 22 -6.98 -12.83 -9.36
C GLY A 22 -6.53 -11.45 -8.88
N PHE A 23 -7.23 -10.83 -7.92
CA PHE A 23 -6.94 -9.50 -7.40
C PHE A 23 -6.01 -9.59 -6.19
N ASN A 24 -4.73 -9.87 -6.45
CA ASN A 24 -3.69 -9.90 -5.44
C ASN A 24 -2.67 -8.79 -5.70
N ILE A 25 -2.30 -8.07 -4.65
CA ILE A 25 -1.37 -6.93 -4.62
C ILE A 25 -0.57 -7.08 -3.33
N PRO A 26 0.50 -7.92 -3.33
CA PRO A 26 1.27 -8.19 -2.13
C PRO A 26 1.77 -6.88 -1.49
N TYR A 27 1.62 -6.75 -0.17
CA TYR A 27 2.12 -5.58 0.54
C TYR A 27 3.66 -5.49 0.49
N PHE A 28 4.34 -6.60 0.21
CA PHE A 28 5.78 -6.64 0.04
C PHE A 28 6.15 -7.69 -1.00
N ILE A 29 7.05 -7.32 -1.92
CA ILE A 29 7.70 -8.24 -2.85
C ILE A 29 9.20 -7.96 -2.82
N ASN A 30 9.99 -9.02 -2.69
CA ASN A 30 11.45 -8.93 -2.81
C ASN A 30 11.90 -9.57 -4.12
N ILE A 31 11.98 -8.76 -5.18
CA ILE A 31 12.29 -9.22 -6.55
C ILE A 31 13.76 -9.05 -6.92
N GLU A 32 14.51 -8.24 -6.18
CA GLU A 32 15.93 -7.98 -6.46
C GLU A 32 16.82 -8.29 -5.24
N LYS A 33 18.01 -8.82 -5.51
CA LYS A 33 19.05 -8.99 -4.47
C LYS A 33 19.68 -7.66 -4.04
N GLU A 34 19.48 -6.59 -4.80
CA GLU A 34 20.02 -5.27 -4.48
C GLU A 34 19.07 -4.48 -3.58
N SER A 35 19.58 -4.22 -2.37
CA SER A 35 19.04 -3.43 -1.26
C SER A 35 17.63 -3.80 -0.76
N LEU A 36 17.50 -5.00 -0.17
CA LEU A 36 16.39 -5.35 0.74
C LEU A 36 16.05 -4.20 1.70
N LYS A 37 17.07 -3.51 2.22
CA LYS A 37 16.91 -2.34 3.09
C LYS A 37 16.10 -1.20 2.46
N LYS A 38 16.34 -0.90 1.17
CA LYS A 38 15.58 0.13 0.44
C LYS A 38 14.11 -0.29 0.33
N HIS A 39 13.84 -1.54 -0.07
CA HIS A 39 12.47 -2.04 -0.19
C HIS A 39 11.72 -2.04 1.14
N LEU A 40 12.39 -2.40 2.25
CA LEU A 40 11.81 -2.27 3.58
C LEU A 40 11.47 -0.81 3.92
N GLN A 41 12.40 0.12 3.65
CA GLN A 41 12.15 1.53 3.90
C GLN A 41 10.94 2.03 3.10
N GLU A 42 10.88 1.74 1.80
CA GLU A 42 9.76 2.12 0.94
C GLU A 42 8.43 1.51 1.41
N THR A 43 8.48 0.26 1.85
CA THR A 43 7.33 -0.46 2.43
C THR A 43 6.84 0.23 3.69
N ALA A 44 7.74 0.55 4.61
CA ALA A 44 7.43 1.30 5.81
C ALA A 44 6.86 2.70 5.51
N THR A 45 7.43 3.42 4.54
CA THR A 45 6.98 4.75 4.13
C THR A 45 5.54 4.69 3.61
N TYR A 46 5.23 3.81 2.66
CA TYR A 46 3.88 3.77 2.09
C TYR A 46 2.86 3.22 3.10
N ILE A 47 3.20 2.25 3.96
CA ILE A 47 2.30 1.78 5.01
C ILE A 47 1.99 2.91 5.99
N CYS A 48 3.00 3.67 6.41
CA CYS A 48 2.84 4.85 7.27
C CYS A 48 1.89 5.88 6.62
N ALA A 49 2.08 6.14 5.33
CA ALA A 49 1.24 7.02 4.53
C ALA A 49 -0.21 6.53 4.47
N SER A 50 -0.42 5.27 4.09
CA SER A 50 -1.76 4.67 3.95
C SER A 50 -2.54 4.60 5.27
N LEU A 51 -1.85 4.51 6.40
CA LEU A 51 -2.46 4.51 7.73
C LEU A 51 -2.72 5.94 8.27
N GLY A 52 -2.24 6.99 7.59
CA GLY A 52 -2.32 8.36 8.08
C GLY A 52 -1.60 8.55 9.41
N LEU A 53 -0.40 7.97 9.51
CA LEU A 53 0.44 8.00 10.71
C LEU A 53 1.59 9.00 10.57
N LYS A 54 1.95 9.65 11.68
CA LYS A 54 3.10 10.56 11.73
C LYS A 54 4.40 9.82 11.39
N ASN A 55 5.39 10.54 10.86
CA ASN A 55 6.69 10.01 10.42
C ASN A 55 7.45 9.15 11.47
N VAL A 56 7.16 9.31 12.77
CA VAL A 56 7.72 8.44 13.81
C VAL A 56 7.39 6.96 13.56
N PHE A 57 6.19 6.69 13.02
CA PHE A 57 5.73 5.33 12.72
C PHE A 57 6.49 4.70 11.56
N GLU A 58 6.97 5.48 10.59
CA GLU A 58 7.81 4.95 9.49
C GLU A 58 9.04 4.23 10.05
N LYS A 59 9.73 4.85 11.02
CA LYS A 59 10.88 4.22 11.70
C LYS A 59 10.47 2.99 12.50
N ILE A 60 9.31 3.02 13.16
CA ILE A 60 8.78 1.89 13.94
C ILE A 60 8.46 0.70 13.03
N ILE A 61 7.78 0.95 11.91
CA ILE A 61 7.41 -0.08 10.93
C ILE A 61 8.67 -0.70 10.34
N TYR A 62 9.62 0.12 9.86
CA TYR A 62 10.90 -0.37 9.34
C TYR A 62 11.65 -1.25 10.35
N ARG A 63 11.73 -0.82 11.62
CA ARG A 63 12.39 -1.61 12.67
C ARG A 63 11.66 -2.92 12.95
N THR A 64 10.34 -2.92 12.86
CA THR A 64 9.52 -4.14 13.00
C THR A 64 9.79 -5.12 11.86
N GLU A 65 9.85 -4.65 10.63
CA GLU A 65 10.17 -5.46 9.45
C GLU A 65 11.57 -6.08 9.55
N VAL A 66 12.57 -5.29 9.93
CA VAL A 66 13.93 -5.78 10.20
C VAL A 66 13.91 -6.87 11.28
N GLY A 67 13.18 -6.64 12.38
CA GLY A 67 13.04 -7.64 13.44
C GLY A 67 12.40 -8.95 12.96
N PHE A 68 11.41 -8.90 12.07
CA PHE A 68 10.85 -10.11 11.45
C PHE A 68 11.88 -10.85 10.59
N LEU A 69 12.69 -10.14 9.82
CA LEU A 69 13.73 -10.74 8.99
C LEU A 69 14.85 -11.36 9.84
N GLU A 70 15.30 -10.68 10.90
CA GLU A 70 16.33 -11.19 11.80
C GLU A 70 15.86 -12.43 12.57
N LEU A 71 14.60 -12.46 13.02
CA LEU A 71 14.07 -13.56 13.84
C LEU A 71 13.51 -14.73 13.03
N LYS A 72 12.94 -14.47 11.85
CA LYS A 72 12.19 -15.47 11.07
C LYS A 72 12.67 -15.64 9.63
N GLY A 73 13.63 -14.81 9.18
CA GLY A 73 14.12 -14.82 7.80
C GLY A 73 13.13 -14.28 6.76
N ARG A 74 11.93 -13.85 7.17
CA ARG A 74 10.87 -13.37 6.28
C ARG A 74 9.88 -12.45 7.00
N LEU A 75 9.24 -11.58 6.23
CA LEU A 75 8.06 -10.84 6.69
C LEU A 75 6.85 -11.76 6.83
N PRO A 76 5.86 -11.40 7.68
CA PRO A 76 4.67 -12.22 7.86
C PRO A 76 3.79 -12.23 6.59
N GLU A 77 3.25 -13.39 6.25
CA GLU A 77 2.45 -13.58 5.03
C GLU A 77 1.23 -12.63 4.93
N PHE A 78 0.54 -12.40 6.05
CA PHE A 78 -0.62 -11.52 6.14
C PHE A 78 -0.26 -10.15 6.69
N PHE A 79 -0.81 -9.10 6.07
CA PHE A 79 -0.56 -7.71 6.44
C PHE A 79 -0.89 -7.41 7.91
N ILE A 80 -1.98 -7.96 8.44
CA ILE A 80 -2.37 -7.76 9.84
C ILE A 80 -1.33 -8.28 10.83
N ASN A 81 -0.57 -9.31 10.46
CA ASN A 81 0.46 -9.86 11.33
C ASN A 81 1.70 -8.94 11.38
N LEU A 82 1.98 -8.19 10.31
CA LEU A 82 2.96 -7.11 10.35
C LEU A 82 2.49 -6.02 11.31
N LEU A 83 1.23 -5.58 11.20
CA LEU A 83 0.67 -4.54 12.07
C LEU A 83 0.65 -4.96 13.55
N LYS A 84 0.32 -6.22 13.85
CA LYS A 84 0.45 -6.79 15.22
C LYS A 84 1.89 -6.79 15.71
N GLY A 85 2.85 -7.02 14.82
CA GLY A 85 4.28 -6.87 15.10
C GLY A 85 4.63 -5.42 15.49
N VAL A 86 4.09 -4.44 14.75
CA VAL A 86 4.28 -3.01 15.05
C VAL A 86 3.69 -2.64 16.41
N GLU A 87 2.48 -3.10 16.72
CA GLU A 87 1.88 -2.89 18.05
C GLU A 87 2.76 -3.49 19.16
N THR A 88 3.30 -4.69 18.93
CA THR A 88 4.20 -5.36 19.87
C THR A 88 5.51 -4.58 20.05
N TYR A 89 6.07 -4.06 18.96
CA TYR A 89 7.26 -3.22 19.00
C TYR A 89 7.02 -1.97 19.87
N ILE A 90 5.90 -1.28 19.67
CA ILE A 90 5.56 -0.07 20.46
C ILE A 90 5.43 -0.41 21.95
N LYS A 91 4.86 -1.57 22.31
CA LYS A 91 4.73 -1.99 23.72
C LYS A 91 6.07 -2.28 24.39
N ASN A 92 7.01 -2.87 23.65
CA ASN A 92 8.25 -3.40 24.19
C ASN A 92 9.41 -2.40 24.14
N ASN A 93 9.26 -1.29 23.44
CA ASN A 93 10.27 -0.23 23.38
C ASN A 93 9.89 0.92 24.32
N PRO A 94 10.85 1.46 25.09
CA PRO A 94 10.56 2.50 26.06
C PRO A 94 10.29 3.84 25.37
N TYR A 95 9.07 4.35 25.54
CA TYR A 95 8.67 5.73 25.28
C TYR A 95 8.20 6.37 26.58
N GLY A 96 8.04 7.71 26.63
CA GLY A 96 7.36 8.33 27.78
C GLY A 96 5.97 7.71 27.97
N PRO A 97 5.45 7.49 29.19
CA PRO A 97 4.16 6.80 29.39
C PRO A 97 3.00 7.39 28.59
N GLU A 98 2.93 8.72 28.52
CA GLU A 98 1.92 9.44 27.72
C GLU A 98 2.14 9.26 26.21
N GLU A 99 3.40 9.33 25.76
CA GLU A 99 3.76 9.10 24.35
C GLU A 99 3.44 7.67 23.91
N GLN A 100 3.77 6.68 24.74
CA GLN A 100 3.49 5.27 24.48
C GLN A 100 1.98 5.02 24.38
N ALA A 101 1.19 5.57 25.31
CA ALA A 101 -0.26 5.46 25.29
C ALA A 101 -0.85 6.09 24.02
N ASN A 102 -0.37 7.28 23.63
CA ASN A 102 -0.81 7.97 22.42
C ASN A 102 -0.45 7.18 21.15
N LEU A 103 0.78 6.68 21.03
CA LEU A 103 1.22 5.86 19.89
C LEU A 103 0.35 4.61 19.74
N LEU A 104 0.09 3.90 20.83
CA LEU A 104 -0.74 2.70 20.82
C LEU A 104 -2.19 3.00 20.45
N GLN A 105 -2.76 4.07 21.01
CA GLN A 105 -4.14 4.46 20.74
C GLN A 105 -4.32 4.83 19.26
N VAL A 106 -3.46 5.72 18.74
CA VAL A 106 -3.50 6.15 17.34
C VAL A 106 -3.31 4.94 16.42
N PHE A 107 -2.31 4.10 16.68
CA PHE A 107 -2.03 2.94 15.83
C PHE A 107 -3.17 1.93 15.80
N ARG A 108 -3.73 1.56 16.95
CA ARG A 108 -4.86 0.60 17.03
C ARG A 108 -6.09 1.10 16.29
N ASN A 109 -6.40 2.39 16.42
CA ASN A 109 -7.53 3.00 15.72
C ASN A 109 -7.39 2.90 14.20
N ARG A 110 -6.16 3.00 13.67
CA ARG A 110 -5.90 2.85 12.22
C ARG A 110 -5.85 1.39 11.79
N MET A 111 -5.19 0.52 12.56
CA MET A 111 -5.03 -0.90 12.23
C MET A 111 -6.38 -1.63 12.08
N ASN A 112 -7.37 -1.34 12.93
CA ASN A 112 -8.66 -2.04 12.94
C ASN A 112 -9.41 -1.97 11.60
N VAL A 113 -9.19 -0.90 10.82
CA VAL A 113 -9.80 -0.71 9.50
C VAL A 113 -9.33 -1.76 8.49
N PHE A 114 -8.18 -2.39 8.71
CA PHE A 114 -7.56 -3.31 7.77
C PHE A 114 -7.67 -4.77 8.17
N ASN A 115 -8.35 -5.10 9.29
CA ASN A 115 -8.46 -6.48 9.79
C ASN A 115 -9.53 -7.33 9.05
N GLU A 116 -10.01 -6.89 7.90
CA GLU A 116 -10.98 -7.63 7.10
C GLU A 116 -10.30 -8.71 6.25
N ASP A 117 -10.88 -9.91 6.19
CA ASP A 117 -10.33 -11.04 5.42
C ASP A 117 -10.08 -10.69 3.94
N LYS A 118 -10.96 -9.88 3.33
CA LYS A 118 -10.80 -9.41 1.95
C LYS A 118 -9.53 -8.59 1.78
N VAL A 119 -9.25 -7.67 2.70
CA VAL A 119 -8.03 -6.85 2.69
C VAL A 119 -6.80 -7.75 2.87
N GLN A 120 -6.87 -8.72 3.77
CA GLN A 120 -5.78 -9.65 4.03
C GLN A 120 -5.46 -10.54 2.83
N ASN A 121 -6.47 -11.02 2.12
CA ASN A 121 -6.28 -11.84 0.91
C ASN A 121 -5.70 -11.04 -0.25
N VAL A 122 -6.15 -9.78 -0.44
CA VAL A 122 -5.60 -8.90 -1.48
C VAL A 122 -4.12 -8.58 -1.19
N LEU A 123 -3.77 -8.26 0.04
CA LEU A 123 -2.42 -7.80 0.41
C LEU A 123 -1.42 -8.92 0.71
N LYS A 124 -1.88 -10.17 0.75
CA LYS A 124 -1.08 -11.34 1.12
C LYS A 124 0.22 -11.43 0.31
N ILE A 125 1.35 -11.68 0.98
CA ILE A 125 2.62 -11.99 0.32
C ILE A 125 2.49 -13.30 -0.45
N THR A 126 2.95 -13.29 -1.70
CA THR A 126 3.02 -14.45 -2.59
C THR A 126 4.44 -14.64 -3.11
N ASP A 127 4.80 -15.89 -3.44
CA ASP A 127 6.12 -16.21 -3.99
C ASP A 127 6.29 -15.77 -5.45
N ALA A 128 5.18 -15.58 -6.16
CA ALA A 128 5.13 -15.17 -7.56
C ALA A 128 4.44 -13.81 -7.72
N LEU A 129 4.78 -13.11 -8.80
CA LEU A 129 4.07 -11.90 -9.20
C LEU A 129 2.59 -12.20 -9.49
N PRO A 130 1.67 -11.29 -9.15
CA PRO A 130 0.27 -11.43 -9.53
C PRO A 130 0.13 -11.56 -11.05
N LYS A 131 -0.74 -12.46 -11.51
CA LYS A 131 -0.94 -12.72 -12.96
C LYS A 131 -1.26 -11.47 -13.76
N TRP A 132 -1.99 -10.53 -13.17
CA TRP A 132 -2.34 -9.28 -13.84
C TRP A 132 -1.13 -8.37 -14.06
N VAL A 133 -0.15 -8.40 -13.16
CA VAL A 133 1.13 -7.69 -13.32
C VAL A 133 1.91 -8.31 -14.48
N ASP A 134 1.99 -9.64 -14.52
CA ASP A 134 2.65 -10.35 -15.63
C ASP A 134 1.99 -10.01 -16.97
N TYR A 135 0.66 -10.06 -17.06
CA TYR A 135 -0.06 -9.66 -18.28
C TYR A 135 0.20 -8.21 -18.67
N TRP A 136 0.23 -7.30 -17.71
CA TRP A 136 0.51 -5.89 -17.94
C TRP A 136 1.94 -5.66 -18.45
N LEU A 137 2.94 -6.29 -17.84
CA LEU A 137 4.34 -6.24 -18.28
C LEU A 137 4.51 -6.79 -19.71
N ASN A 138 3.66 -7.73 -20.12
CA ASN A 138 3.59 -8.29 -21.47
C ASN A 138 2.64 -7.52 -22.42
N GLY A 139 2.30 -6.27 -22.10
CA GLY A 139 1.59 -5.36 -23.00
C GLY A 139 0.06 -5.54 -23.03
N LYS A 140 -0.53 -6.26 -22.08
CA LYS A 140 -2.01 -6.33 -21.95
C LYS A 140 -2.55 -5.11 -21.20
N ASN A 141 -3.76 -4.69 -21.59
CA ASN A 141 -4.50 -3.65 -20.91
C ASN A 141 -5.22 -4.26 -19.69
N ILE A 142 -4.95 -3.76 -18.49
CA ILE A 142 -5.55 -4.23 -17.24
C ILE A 142 -6.44 -3.14 -16.66
N PHE A 143 -7.65 -3.51 -16.24
CA PHE A 143 -8.57 -2.63 -15.53
C PHE A 143 -8.81 -3.18 -14.13
N LEU A 144 -8.29 -2.48 -13.11
CA LEU A 144 -8.45 -2.82 -11.71
C LEU A 144 -9.64 -2.04 -11.12
N ASP A 145 -10.72 -2.75 -10.80
CA ASP A 145 -11.94 -2.15 -10.26
C ASP A 145 -11.92 -2.13 -8.72
N LEU A 146 -11.76 -0.94 -8.15
CA LEU A 146 -11.74 -0.69 -6.70
C LEU A 146 -13.09 -0.21 -6.14
N SER A 147 -14.17 -0.24 -6.93
CA SER A 147 -15.48 0.33 -6.55
C SER A 147 -16.06 -0.25 -5.26
N MET A 148 -15.79 -1.53 -4.99
CA MET A 148 -16.27 -2.25 -3.80
C MET A 148 -15.38 -2.09 -2.55
N SER A 149 -14.30 -1.32 -2.64
CA SER A 149 -13.41 -1.04 -1.49
C SER A 149 -13.83 0.23 -0.75
N SER A 150 -13.66 0.25 0.57
CA SER A 150 -13.87 1.46 1.38
C SER A 150 -12.82 2.54 1.04
N LYS A 151 -13.08 3.81 1.38
CA LYS A 151 -12.12 4.92 1.13
C LYS A 151 -10.71 4.58 1.63
N PHE A 152 -10.59 4.19 2.91
CA PHE A 152 -9.29 3.89 3.52
C PHE A 152 -8.60 2.68 2.89
N VAL A 153 -9.35 1.60 2.61
CA VAL A 153 -8.81 0.40 1.94
C VAL A 153 -8.35 0.73 0.52
N LYS A 154 -9.10 1.56 -0.21
CA LYS A 154 -8.75 2.02 -1.56
C LYS A 154 -7.40 2.74 -1.56
N MET A 155 -7.15 3.62 -0.59
CA MET A 155 -5.87 4.34 -0.51
C MET A 155 -4.69 3.42 -0.22
N LEU A 156 -4.87 2.44 0.67
CA LEU A 156 -3.87 1.42 0.93
C LEU A 156 -3.56 0.59 -0.33
N ILE A 157 -4.61 0.13 -1.01
CA ILE A 157 -4.48 -0.69 -2.22
C ILE A 157 -3.81 0.10 -3.35
N VAL A 158 -4.20 1.35 -3.56
CA VAL A 158 -3.58 2.20 -4.59
C VAL A 158 -2.09 2.38 -4.31
N ASN A 159 -1.69 2.74 -3.08
CA ASN A 159 -0.28 2.86 -2.73
C ASN A 159 0.47 1.54 -2.92
N ALA A 160 -0.14 0.40 -2.55
CA ALA A 160 0.44 -0.92 -2.77
C ALA A 160 0.60 -1.26 -4.27
N ILE A 161 -0.36 -0.88 -5.12
CA ILE A 161 -0.26 -1.05 -6.59
C ILE A 161 0.94 -0.28 -7.11
N PHE A 162 1.08 0.98 -6.73
CA PHE A 162 2.19 1.77 -7.22
C PHE A 162 3.53 1.28 -6.68
N GLN A 163 3.61 0.88 -5.40
CA GLN A 163 4.84 0.31 -4.85
C GLN A 163 5.21 -0.96 -5.63
N LEU A 164 4.24 -1.83 -5.89
CA LEU A 164 4.43 -3.04 -6.69
C LEU A 164 4.95 -2.71 -8.08
N ILE A 165 4.30 -1.78 -8.79
CA ILE A 165 4.71 -1.31 -10.12
C ILE A 165 6.15 -0.79 -10.08
N ARG A 166 6.48 0.14 -9.17
CA ARG A 166 7.85 0.68 -9.03
C ARG A 166 8.88 -0.41 -8.76
N THR A 167 8.51 -1.44 -8.00
CA THR A 167 9.42 -2.54 -7.68
C THR A 167 9.66 -3.44 -8.89
N VAL A 168 8.66 -3.64 -9.78
CA VAL A 168 8.80 -4.50 -10.98
C VAL A 168 9.30 -3.75 -12.22
N THR A 169 9.09 -2.44 -12.31
CA THR A 169 9.56 -1.62 -13.43
C THR A 169 10.89 -0.98 -13.06
N LYS A 170 11.98 -1.47 -13.63
CA LYS A 170 13.30 -0.85 -13.48
C LYS A 170 13.33 0.53 -14.12
N ASP A 171 14.05 1.46 -13.49
CA ASP A 171 14.46 2.70 -14.15
C ASP A 171 15.29 2.33 -15.38
N SER A 172 14.79 2.74 -16.54
CA SER A 172 15.37 2.44 -17.85
C SER A 172 15.83 3.77 -18.45
N GLU A 173 17.10 3.87 -18.82
CA GLU A 173 17.65 5.06 -19.50
C GLU A 173 17.07 5.28 -20.90
N ALA A 174 16.30 4.32 -21.43
CA ALA A 174 15.58 4.49 -22.69
C ALA A 174 14.51 5.59 -22.57
N GLU A 175 14.58 6.60 -23.43
CA GLU A 175 13.64 7.74 -23.52
C GLU A 175 12.25 7.36 -24.07
N GLU A 176 11.84 6.10 -23.95
CA GLU A 176 10.58 5.58 -24.48
C GLU A 176 9.58 5.31 -23.36
N LEU A 177 8.34 5.79 -23.53
CA LEU A 177 7.23 5.49 -22.62
C LEU A 177 6.83 4.01 -22.76
N LYS A 178 7.21 3.19 -21.77
CA LYS A 178 6.89 1.75 -21.76
C LYS A 178 5.52 1.42 -21.17
N HIS A 179 5.10 2.18 -20.16
CA HIS A 179 3.92 1.86 -19.37
C HIS A 179 3.10 3.12 -19.07
N LEU A 180 1.78 3.01 -19.17
CA LEU A 180 0.83 4.07 -18.80
C LEU A 180 -0.05 3.56 -17.66
N ILE A 181 -0.17 4.36 -16.60
CA ILE A 181 -1.08 4.13 -15.49
C ILE A 181 -2.11 5.26 -15.50
N VAL A 182 -3.39 4.89 -15.51
CA VAL A 182 -4.50 5.84 -15.48
C VAL A 182 -5.29 5.60 -14.20
N ILE A 183 -5.50 6.66 -13.42
CA ILE A 183 -6.37 6.65 -12.25
C ILE A 183 -7.67 7.34 -12.64
N ASP A 184 -8.75 6.57 -12.75
CA ASP A 184 -10.08 7.13 -12.86
C ASP A 184 -10.57 7.64 -11.51
N GLU A 185 -11.33 8.72 -11.50
CA GLU A 185 -11.79 9.42 -10.29
C GLU A 185 -10.64 9.76 -9.32
N ALA A 186 -9.50 10.24 -9.86
CA ALA A 186 -8.32 10.59 -9.06
C ALA A 186 -8.65 11.59 -7.94
N HIS A 187 -9.68 12.42 -8.12
CA HIS A 187 -10.17 13.33 -7.09
C HIS A 187 -10.58 12.61 -5.79
N ALA A 188 -11.07 11.37 -5.85
CA ALA A 188 -11.45 10.59 -4.67
C ALA A 188 -10.25 10.13 -3.81
N ILE A 189 -9.02 10.26 -4.34
CA ILE A 189 -7.76 9.89 -3.68
C ILE A 189 -6.91 11.15 -3.42
N LEU A 190 -6.99 12.14 -4.31
CA LEU A 190 -6.22 13.39 -4.31
C LEU A 190 -6.98 14.58 -3.73
N GLU A 191 -8.16 14.38 -3.14
CA GLU A 191 -8.92 15.48 -2.55
C GLU A 191 -8.08 16.15 -1.46
N LYS A 192 -7.94 17.48 -1.55
CA LYS A 192 -7.25 18.21 -0.50
C LYS A 192 -8.00 18.02 0.81
N PRO A 193 -7.31 17.68 1.90
CA PRO A 193 -7.94 17.59 3.20
C PRO A 193 -8.62 18.93 3.53
N ILE A 194 -9.85 18.87 4.03
CA ILE A 194 -10.61 20.07 4.45
C ILE A 194 -9.89 20.75 5.63
N THR A 195 -9.13 19.97 6.39
CA THR A 195 -8.36 20.41 7.55
C THR A 195 -6.90 20.69 7.17
N THR A 196 -6.33 21.72 7.80
CA THR A 196 -4.89 22.01 7.78
C THR A 196 -4.16 21.43 8.98
N ASN A 197 -4.86 20.69 9.85
CA ASN A 197 -4.26 20.06 11.01
C ASN A 197 -3.30 18.94 10.56
N SER A 198 -2.01 19.12 10.84
CA SER A 198 -0.95 18.15 10.49
C SER A 198 -1.07 16.81 11.22
N ASP A 199 -1.93 16.73 12.22
CA ASP A 199 -2.20 15.51 12.98
C ASP A 199 -3.43 14.74 12.46
N ASP A 200 -4.16 15.31 11.49
CA ASP A 200 -5.29 14.64 10.86
C ASP A 200 -4.83 13.56 9.89
N ALA A 201 -5.50 12.41 9.89
CA ALA A 201 -5.14 11.30 9.03
C ALA A 201 -5.31 11.63 7.54
N ASP A 202 -6.39 12.31 7.15
CA ASP A 202 -6.61 12.67 5.74
C ASP A 202 -5.54 13.67 5.28
N PHE A 203 -5.07 14.55 6.18
CA PHE A 203 -3.96 15.46 5.89
C PHE A 203 -2.63 14.72 5.72
N ILE A 204 -2.30 13.83 6.65
CA ILE A 204 -1.07 13.03 6.60
C ILE A 204 -1.06 12.15 5.36
N ILE A 205 -2.17 11.48 5.06
CA ILE A 205 -2.31 10.63 3.88
C ILE A 205 -2.08 11.45 2.61
N PHE A 206 -2.71 12.62 2.47
CA PHE A 206 -2.55 13.47 1.30
C PHE A 206 -1.10 13.95 1.11
N VAL A 207 -0.46 14.45 2.18
CA VAL A 207 0.92 14.95 2.12
C VAL A 207 1.91 13.83 1.79
N LEU A 208 1.76 12.67 2.42
CA LEU A 208 2.65 11.54 2.18
C LEU A 208 2.40 10.88 0.82
N PHE A 209 1.15 10.87 0.33
CA PHE A 209 0.85 10.48 -1.04
C PHE A 209 1.57 11.39 -2.02
N LEU A 210 1.45 12.72 -1.89
CA LEU A 210 2.16 13.65 -2.78
C LEU A 210 3.67 13.46 -2.74
N ARG A 211 4.27 13.34 -1.56
CA ARG A 211 5.72 13.10 -1.38
C ARG A 211 6.19 11.80 -2.05
N TRP A 212 5.29 10.85 -2.25
CA TRP A 212 5.63 9.55 -2.81
C TRP A 212 5.55 9.54 -4.35
N PHE A 213 4.76 10.45 -4.93
CA PHE A 213 4.59 10.64 -6.38
C PHE A 213 5.43 11.78 -6.99
N PHE A 214 5.78 12.80 -6.21
CA PHE A 214 6.51 14.00 -6.63
C PHE A 214 7.78 14.20 -5.77
#